data_AF-A0A8X7YTS3-F1
#
_entry.id   AF-A0A8X7YTS3-F1
#
_cell.length_a   1.000
_cell.length_b   1.000
_cell.length_c   1.000
_cell.angle_alpha   90.00
_cell.angle_beta   90.00
_cell.angle_gamma   90.00
#
_symmetry.space_group_name_H-M   'P 1'
#
loop_
_entity.id
_entity.type
_entity.pdbx_description
1 polymer ?
#
loop_
_entity_poly.entity_id
_entity_poly.type
_entity_poly.pdbx_seq_one_letter_code
_entity_poly.pdbx_strand_id
1 'polypeptide(L)'
;MQVLNDQTFAVLVLMALFTTFITTPIVMAVYKPARRGAPYKNRTVKRKDLDTELRLLACFHSSRNIPTMINLVECSRGTRQRGRLCVYAMHLMELSERSSAISMVHKARKNGLPFWNKKRDDRDQMVIAFEAYQQLSSVTIRPMTAISALNTIYEDICTSAHQKRAAMILLPFHKHQRVDGSLESLGHSLQEVNQRVLRHSPCSVGILIDRCFGGTTQVSASDVSYKIIVPFFGGSDDMEALAYGMRMAEHPGIMLTVLKFVPASGKTLLTLEGHDTNVIRVENDKNSNSEADSEIFFSEFVQHAAKKLQDSVTHEERVVESKADVVAALKSMSKSNLFLAGRMAPIAPLLISTDTPELGPVGSFLASSNFSNTASVLVIQHYNPNVNLHPLVEEKENEDTDDGTDTPVLVDKY
;
A
#
# COMPACT_ATOMS: atom_id res chain seq x y z
N MET A 1 -56.28 23.15 -42.51
CA MET A 1 -54.85 23.29 -42.15
C MET A 1 -54.43 24.72 -42.50
N GLN A 2 -54.57 25.66 -41.57
CA GLN A 2 -53.93 26.97 -41.72
C GLN A 2 -52.44 26.76 -41.42
N VAL A 3 -51.66 26.75 -42.49
CA VAL A 3 -50.20 26.67 -42.47
C VAL A 3 -49.70 27.90 -41.72
N LEU A 4 -48.78 27.69 -40.77
CA LEU A 4 -48.18 28.78 -40.00
C LEU A 4 -47.75 29.92 -40.94
N ASN A 5 -48.06 31.15 -40.56
CA ASN A 5 -47.54 32.35 -41.24
C ASN A 5 -46.00 32.27 -41.33
N ASP A 6 -45.43 32.57 -42.49
CA ASP A 6 -43.99 32.43 -42.75
C ASP A 6 -43.12 33.16 -41.72
N GLN A 7 -43.61 34.30 -41.21
CA GLN A 7 -42.96 35.03 -40.11
C GLN A 7 -42.92 34.22 -38.81
N THR A 8 -44.00 33.54 -38.46
CA THR A 8 -44.08 32.73 -37.24
C THR A 8 -43.20 31.48 -37.37
N PHE A 9 -43.13 30.88 -38.56
CA PHE A 9 -42.23 29.77 -38.83
C PHE A 9 -40.76 30.20 -38.70
N ALA A 10 -40.38 31.34 -39.28
CA ALA A 10 -39.02 31.87 -39.18
C ALA A 10 -38.62 32.17 -37.72
N VAL A 11 -39.52 32.74 -36.92
CA VAL A 11 -39.27 33.02 -35.50
C VAL A 11 -39.07 31.73 -34.69
N LEU A 12 -39.86 30.68 -34.95
CA LEU A 12 -39.71 29.39 -34.27
C LEU A 12 -38.38 28.72 -34.60
N VAL A 13 -37.95 28.76 -35.86
CA VAL A 13 -36.66 28.22 -36.29
C VAL A 13 -35.50 28.98 -35.66
N LEU A 14 -35.57 30.32 -35.63
CA LEU A 14 -34.53 31.16 -35.01
C LEU A 14 -34.40 30.88 -33.50
N MET A 15 -35.53 30.73 -32.79
CA MET A 15 -35.55 30.39 -31.37
C MET A 15 -34.99 28.99 -31.10
N ALA A 16 -35.31 28.00 -31.94
CA ALA A 16 -34.74 26.66 -31.83
C ALA A 16 -33.23 26.64 -32.02
N LEU A 17 -32.71 27.41 -32.99
CA LEU A 17 -31.26 27.54 -33.22
C LEU A 17 -30.57 28.25 -32.05
N PHE A 18 -31.14 29.36 -31.57
CA PHE A 18 -30.58 30.12 -30.46
C PHE A 18 -30.54 29.30 -29.17
N THR A 19 -31.63 28.61 -28.84
CA THR A 19 -31.69 27.74 -27.65
C THR A 19 -30.71 26.58 -27.77
N THR A 20 -30.56 25.94 -28.92
CA THR A 20 -29.59 24.84 -29.12
C THR A 20 -28.14 25.32 -29.03
N PHE A 21 -27.85 26.51 -29.57
CA PHE A 21 -26.53 27.13 -29.52
C PHE A 21 -26.13 27.50 -28.09
N ILE A 22 -27.09 27.86 -27.24
CA ILE A 22 -26.85 28.24 -25.85
C ILE A 22 -26.85 27.04 -24.90
N THR A 23 -27.72 26.05 -25.11
CA THR A 23 -27.82 24.90 -24.21
C THR A 23 -26.54 24.08 -24.19
N THR A 24 -25.88 23.88 -25.33
CA THR A 24 -24.63 23.11 -25.41
C THR A 24 -23.48 23.70 -24.57
N PRO A 25 -23.08 24.98 -24.70
CA PRO A 25 -22.04 25.57 -23.86
C PRO A 25 -22.46 25.69 -22.41
N ILE A 26 -23.74 25.92 -22.09
CA ILE A 26 -24.23 25.91 -20.71
C ILE A 26 -24.09 24.51 -20.11
N VAL A 27 -24.50 23.46 -20.83
CA VAL A 27 -24.36 22.07 -20.38
C VAL A 27 -22.88 21.74 -20.21
N MET A 28 -21.98 22.16 -21.09
CA MET A 28 -20.53 21.94 -20.91
C MET A 28 -19.91 22.76 -19.77
N ALA A 29 -20.46 23.95 -19.47
CA ALA A 29 -19.99 24.78 -18.37
C ALA A 29 -20.47 24.26 -17.01
N VAL A 30 -21.72 23.79 -16.94
CA VAL A 30 -22.34 23.19 -15.74
C VAL A 30 -21.80 21.77 -15.54
N TYR A 31 -21.77 20.98 -16.61
CA TYR A 31 -21.17 19.66 -16.69
C TYR A 31 -19.72 19.83 -17.11
N LYS A 32 -18.88 20.29 -16.18
CA LYS A 32 -17.41 20.21 -16.37
C LYS A 32 -17.12 18.78 -16.85
N PRO A 33 -16.66 18.57 -18.10
CA PRO A 33 -16.30 17.24 -18.55
C PRO A 33 -15.31 16.70 -17.52
N ALA A 34 -15.53 15.48 -17.06
CA ALA A 34 -14.63 14.82 -16.11
C ALA A 34 -13.23 14.84 -16.72
N ARG A 35 -12.44 15.89 -16.40
CA ARG A 35 -11.03 15.96 -16.74
C ARG A 35 -10.44 14.74 -16.06
N ARG A 36 -10.10 13.74 -16.86
CA ARG A 36 -9.50 12.51 -16.38
C ARG A 36 -8.26 12.96 -15.62
N GLY A 37 -8.11 12.51 -14.38
CA GLY A 37 -6.96 12.89 -13.59
C GLY A 37 -5.70 12.38 -14.27
N ALA A 38 -4.57 13.10 -14.09
CA ALA A 38 -3.27 12.63 -14.54
C ALA A 38 -3.05 11.16 -14.14
N PRO A 39 -2.35 10.34 -14.94
CA PRO A 39 -2.24 8.90 -14.70
C PRO A 39 -1.66 8.58 -13.31
N TYR A 40 -2.20 7.55 -12.65
CA TYR A 40 -1.72 7.10 -11.36
C TYR A 40 -0.53 6.16 -11.56
N LYS A 41 0.66 6.74 -11.77
CA LYS A 41 1.89 5.99 -12.11
C LYS A 41 2.49 5.22 -10.91
N ASN A 42 2.45 5.82 -9.73
CA ASN A 42 3.23 5.40 -8.56
C ASN A 42 2.42 4.54 -7.56
N ARG A 43 2.06 3.31 -7.96
CA ARG A 43 1.17 2.38 -7.21
C ARG A 43 1.89 1.31 -6.37
N THR A 44 3.21 1.30 -6.39
CA THR A 44 4.10 0.38 -5.68
C THR A 44 5.20 1.18 -4.98
N VAL A 45 5.93 0.58 -4.05
CA VAL A 45 7.18 1.06 -3.47
C VAL A 45 8.36 0.67 -4.35
N LYS A 46 8.35 -0.53 -4.94
CA LYS A 46 9.34 -0.91 -5.95
C LYS A 46 9.16 0.01 -7.16
N ARG A 47 10.10 0.94 -7.37
CA ARG A 47 10.08 1.97 -8.43
C ARG A 47 11.47 2.16 -9.01
N LYS A 48 11.53 2.58 -10.27
CA LYS A 48 12.77 3.00 -10.94
C LYS A 48 13.27 4.35 -10.39
N ASP A 49 12.35 5.29 -10.19
CA ASP A 49 12.66 6.62 -9.66
C ASP A 49 12.33 6.71 -8.16
N LEU A 50 13.39 6.76 -7.35
CA LEU A 50 13.34 6.84 -5.89
C LEU A 50 13.38 8.29 -5.37
N ASP A 51 13.52 9.28 -6.26
CA ASP A 51 13.55 10.70 -5.89
C ASP A 51 12.13 11.30 -5.85
N THR A 52 11.15 10.56 -6.40
CA THR A 52 9.72 10.91 -6.27
C THR A 52 9.18 10.69 -4.86
N GLU A 53 8.23 11.53 -4.45
CA GLU A 53 7.55 11.42 -3.15
C GLU A 53 6.93 10.02 -2.95
N LEU A 54 7.25 9.38 -1.82
CA LEU A 54 6.63 8.14 -1.39
C LEU A 54 5.39 8.47 -0.55
N ARG A 55 4.21 8.09 -1.05
CA ARG A 55 2.92 8.34 -0.38
C ARG A 55 2.40 7.06 0.25
N LEU A 56 2.11 7.06 1.55
CA LEU A 56 1.50 5.93 2.24
C LEU A 56 0.11 6.33 2.75
N LEU A 57 -0.87 5.43 2.68
CA LEU A 57 -2.17 5.60 3.35
C LEU A 57 -2.20 4.66 4.55
N ALA A 58 -2.02 5.19 5.76
CA ALA A 58 -2.03 4.42 6.99
C ALA A 58 -3.41 4.47 7.64
N CYS A 59 -4.04 3.32 7.81
CA CYS A 59 -5.37 3.19 8.38
C CYS A 59 -5.34 2.78 9.86
N PHE A 60 -6.35 3.19 10.62
CA PHE A 60 -6.47 2.85 12.05
C PHE A 60 -7.92 2.71 12.47
N HIS A 61 -8.21 1.73 13.34
CA HIS A 61 -9.53 1.58 13.97
C HIS A 61 -9.62 2.17 15.38
N SER A 62 -8.47 2.34 16.04
CA SER A 62 -8.39 2.87 17.39
C SER A 62 -7.04 3.53 17.64
N SER A 63 -6.90 4.23 18.77
CA SER A 63 -5.64 4.83 19.20
C SER A 63 -4.55 3.82 19.59
N ARG A 64 -4.90 2.53 19.75
CA ARG A 64 -3.98 1.47 20.23
C ARG A 64 -2.73 1.32 19.34
N ASN A 65 -2.90 1.36 18.02
CA ASN A 65 -1.82 1.07 17.06
C ASN A 65 -1.08 2.35 16.61
N ILE A 66 -1.43 3.52 17.17
CA ILE A 66 -0.80 4.79 16.79
C ILE A 66 0.70 4.79 17.05
N PRO A 67 1.21 4.41 18.25
CA PRO A 67 2.65 4.45 18.51
C PRO A 67 3.43 3.58 17.52
N THR A 68 2.94 2.37 17.27
CA THR A 68 3.54 1.44 16.32
C THR A 68 3.56 1.98 14.89
N MET A 69 2.50 2.64 14.44
CA MET A 69 2.54 3.23 13.10
C MET A 69 3.41 4.47 13.04
N ILE A 70 3.45 5.31 14.08
CA ILE A 70 4.40 6.42 14.15
C ILE A 70 5.83 5.89 14.03
N ASN A 71 6.17 4.83 14.77
CA ASN A 71 7.47 4.19 14.70
C ASN A 71 7.74 3.59 13.31
N LEU A 72 6.74 2.95 12.67
CA LEU A 72 6.86 2.44 11.30
C LEU A 72 7.10 3.56 10.28
N VAL A 73 6.42 4.70 10.45
CA VAL A 73 6.57 5.89 9.62
C VAL A 73 7.95 6.53 9.81
N GLU A 74 8.46 6.63 11.04
CA GLU A 74 9.82 7.13 11.30
C GLU A 74 10.85 6.23 10.61
N CYS A 75 10.70 4.92 10.74
CA CYS A 75 11.56 3.95 10.06
C CYS A 75 11.51 4.08 8.54
N SER A 76 10.36 4.44 7.98
CA SER A 76 10.14 4.59 6.52
C SER A 76 10.64 5.92 5.95
N ARG A 77 11.03 6.86 6.83
CA ARG A 77 11.45 8.21 6.44
C ARG A 77 12.68 8.19 5.54
N GLY A 78 13.55 7.20 5.73
CA GLY A 78 14.82 7.07 5.04
C GLY A 78 15.73 8.30 5.20
N THR A 79 16.63 8.48 4.23
CA THR A 79 17.47 9.68 4.19
C THR A 79 16.69 10.86 3.62
N ARG A 80 16.96 12.08 4.11
CA ARG A 80 16.35 13.32 3.57
C ARG A 80 16.81 13.65 2.13
N GLN A 81 17.65 12.80 1.53
CA GLN A 81 18.26 13.00 0.22
C GLN A 81 17.40 12.47 -0.93
N ARG A 82 16.51 11.51 -0.66
CA ARG A 82 15.58 10.91 -1.63
C ARG A 82 14.17 11.49 -1.48
N GLY A 83 13.24 11.02 -2.31
CA GLY A 83 11.85 11.43 -2.27
C GLY A 83 11.27 11.47 -0.86
N ARG A 84 10.58 12.57 -0.54
CA ARG A 84 10.00 12.78 0.80
C ARG A 84 8.94 11.71 1.09
N LEU A 85 8.84 11.33 2.36
CA LEU A 85 7.74 10.49 2.85
C LEU A 85 6.53 11.38 3.18
N CYS A 86 5.38 11.02 2.63
CA CYS A 86 4.08 11.64 2.90
C CYS A 86 3.09 10.57 3.35
N VAL A 87 2.50 10.75 4.53
CA VAL A 87 1.59 9.77 5.12
C VAL A 87 0.21 10.38 5.28
N TYR A 88 -0.78 9.75 4.67
CA TYR A 88 -2.18 10.02 4.91
C TYR A 88 -2.65 9.14 6.07
N ALA A 89 -2.85 9.73 7.24
CA ALA A 89 -3.25 9.02 8.44
C ALA A 89 -4.79 8.98 8.52
N MET A 90 -5.38 7.84 8.17
CA MET A 90 -6.81 7.68 7.97
C MET A 90 -7.46 6.93 9.14
N HIS A 91 -8.23 7.67 9.95
CA HIS A 91 -9.06 7.07 10.99
C HIS A 91 -10.31 6.44 10.36
N LEU A 92 -10.50 5.15 10.58
CA LEU A 92 -11.64 4.37 10.12
C LEU A 92 -12.70 4.32 11.23
N MET A 93 -13.77 5.09 11.06
CA MET A 93 -14.90 5.10 12.00
C MET A 93 -16.11 4.38 11.40
N GLU A 94 -16.70 3.48 12.17
CA GLU A 94 -17.96 2.85 11.80
C GLU A 94 -19.11 3.85 11.91
N LEU A 95 -19.91 3.95 10.84
CA LEU A 95 -21.14 4.73 10.86
C LEU A 95 -22.18 4.03 11.75
N SER A 96 -22.56 4.68 12.85
CA SER A 96 -23.69 4.25 13.68
C SER A 96 -24.94 5.09 13.42
N GLU A 97 -26.12 4.57 13.78
CA GLU A 97 -27.41 5.28 13.65
C GLU A 97 -27.57 6.45 14.65
N ARG A 98 -26.59 6.68 15.52
CA ARG A 98 -26.63 7.80 16.46
C ARG A 98 -26.55 9.11 15.68
N SER A 99 -27.40 10.09 16.03
CA SER A 99 -27.45 11.40 15.36
C SER A 99 -26.09 12.13 15.35
N SER A 100 -25.22 11.88 16.33
CA SER A 100 -23.85 12.39 16.35
C SER A 100 -22.98 11.83 15.23
N ALA A 101 -23.07 10.53 14.92
CA ALA A 101 -22.33 9.90 13.82
C ALA A 101 -22.82 10.40 12.45
N ILE A 102 -24.14 10.53 12.28
CA ILE A 102 -24.73 11.08 11.05
C ILE A 102 -24.31 12.54 10.82
N SER A 103 -24.30 13.37 11.87
CA SER A 103 -23.80 14.75 11.78
C SER A 103 -22.30 14.82 11.42
N MET A 104 -21.49 13.91 11.98
CA MET A 104 -20.06 13.79 11.65
C MET A 104 -19.83 13.42 10.18
N VAL A 105 -20.64 12.52 9.59
CA VAL A 105 -20.57 12.19 8.16
C VAL A 105 -20.76 13.44 7.28
N HIS A 106 -21.78 14.25 7.57
CA HIS A 106 -22.02 15.48 6.81
C HIS A 106 -20.85 16.46 6.91
N LYS A 107 -20.20 16.55 8.07
CA LYS A 107 -19.04 17.42 8.29
C LYS A 107 -17.77 16.90 7.61
N ALA A 108 -17.53 15.59 7.64
CA ALA A 108 -16.40 14.95 6.98
C ALA A 108 -16.50 15.04 5.45
N ARG A 109 -17.68 14.77 4.87
CA ARG A 109 -17.92 14.83 3.41
C ARG A 109 -17.78 16.24 2.82
N LYS A 110 -18.11 17.29 3.58
CA LYS A 110 -18.07 18.67 3.10
C LYS A 110 -16.66 19.28 3.08
N ASN A 111 -15.76 18.82 3.96
CA ASN A 111 -14.46 19.45 4.18
C ASN A 111 -13.25 18.54 3.88
N GLY A 112 -13.42 17.23 3.66
CA GLY A 112 -12.31 16.29 3.38
C GLY A 112 -11.30 16.11 4.54
N LEU A 113 -11.57 16.77 5.67
CA LEU A 113 -10.85 16.76 6.92
C LEU A 113 -11.93 16.92 7.99
N PRO A 114 -11.98 16.07 9.02
CA PRO A 114 -12.72 16.49 10.20
C PRO A 114 -11.85 17.53 10.94
N PHE A 115 -12.52 18.53 11.50
CA PHE A 115 -11.96 19.45 12.51
C PHE A 115 -10.94 20.52 12.08
N TRP A 116 -11.23 21.31 11.04
CA TRP A 116 -10.72 22.69 11.00
C TRP A 116 -11.81 23.65 11.51
N ASN A 117 -11.92 23.82 12.83
CA ASN A 117 -12.57 24.99 13.44
C ASN A 117 -12.17 25.14 14.93
N LYS A 118 -12.00 26.40 15.37
CA LYS A 118 -11.41 26.91 16.62
C LYS A 118 -12.00 26.44 17.97
N LYS A 119 -12.79 25.36 18.04
CA LYS A 119 -13.17 24.71 19.31
C LYS A 119 -12.73 23.25 19.27
N ARG A 120 -11.56 23.00 19.88
CA ARG A 120 -10.96 21.69 20.08
C ARG A 120 -11.90 20.88 20.99
N ASP A 121 -12.53 19.84 20.44
CA ASP A 121 -13.18 18.81 21.26
C ASP A 121 -12.09 17.81 21.67
N ASP A 122 -12.07 17.40 22.93
CA ASP A 122 -11.05 16.56 23.61
C ASP A 122 -10.97 15.12 23.06
N ARG A 123 -11.72 14.83 22.00
CA ARG A 123 -12.03 13.49 21.49
C ARG A 123 -11.19 13.03 20.30
N ASP A 124 -10.25 13.84 19.81
CA ASP A 124 -9.45 13.48 18.63
C ASP A 124 -7.95 13.35 18.94
N GLN A 125 -7.65 12.56 19.97
CA GLN A 125 -6.29 12.21 20.40
C GLN A 125 -5.41 11.70 19.24
N MET A 126 -6.03 11.09 18.21
CA MET A 126 -5.31 10.57 17.05
C MET A 126 -4.75 11.69 16.17
N VAL A 127 -5.56 12.71 15.86
CA VAL A 127 -5.12 13.89 15.10
C VAL A 127 -4.03 14.61 15.87
N ILE A 128 -4.21 14.79 17.18
CA ILE A 128 -3.22 15.43 18.06
C ILE A 128 -1.90 14.67 18.04
N ALA A 129 -1.91 13.34 18.11
CA ALA A 129 -0.70 12.52 18.10
C ALA A 129 0.08 12.67 16.77
N PHE A 130 -0.61 12.63 15.64
CA PHE A 130 0.03 12.77 14.33
C PHE A 130 0.48 14.21 14.04
N GLU A 131 -0.26 15.22 14.50
CA GLU A 131 0.17 16.62 14.43
C GLU A 131 1.43 16.84 15.27
N ALA A 132 1.45 16.34 16.51
CA ALA A 132 2.61 16.43 17.40
C ALA A 132 3.84 15.75 16.76
N TYR A 133 3.66 14.54 16.23
CA TYR A 133 4.74 13.82 15.56
C TYR A 133 5.22 14.52 14.27
N GLN A 134 4.33 15.18 13.52
CA GLN A 134 4.74 15.99 12.36
C GLN A 134 5.61 17.20 12.76
N GLN A 135 5.40 17.80 13.94
CA GLN A 135 6.26 18.89 14.42
C GLN A 135 7.65 18.39 14.82
N LEU A 136 7.76 17.13 15.23
CA LEU A 136 9.00 16.51 15.73
C LEU A 136 9.79 15.77 14.64
N SER A 137 9.14 15.38 13.55
CA SER A 137 9.74 14.62 12.44
C SER A 137 9.78 15.45 11.15
N SER A 138 10.66 15.11 10.22
CA SER A 138 10.64 15.71 8.87
C SER A 138 9.67 15.02 7.91
N VAL A 139 8.70 14.26 8.44
CA VAL A 139 7.70 13.53 7.65
C VAL A 139 6.46 14.40 7.46
N THR A 140 5.92 14.43 6.23
CA THR A 140 4.65 15.12 5.97
C THR A 140 3.51 14.20 6.39
N ILE A 141 2.64 14.65 7.30
CA ILE A 141 1.46 13.88 7.69
C ILE A 141 0.20 14.65 7.31
N ARG A 142 -0.81 13.92 6.86
CA ARG A 142 -2.10 14.43 6.43
C ARG A 142 -3.19 13.60 7.12
N PRO A 143 -3.65 14.02 8.31
CA PRO A 143 -4.73 13.31 9.00
C PRO A 143 -6.01 13.40 8.18
N MET A 144 -6.78 12.32 8.18
CA MET A 144 -8.07 12.21 7.52
C MET A 144 -8.94 11.17 8.21
N THR A 145 -10.20 11.10 7.81
CA THR A 145 -11.16 10.16 8.42
C THR A 145 -12.13 9.65 7.36
N ALA A 146 -12.40 8.35 7.40
CA ALA A 146 -13.54 7.74 6.72
C ALA A 146 -14.59 7.34 7.75
N ILE A 147 -15.84 7.60 7.39
CA ILE A 147 -17.00 7.24 8.20
C ILE A 147 -17.98 6.51 7.30
N SER A 148 -18.06 5.19 7.45
CA SER A 148 -18.91 4.30 6.65
C SER A 148 -19.27 3.05 7.46
N ALA A 149 -20.26 2.30 7.00
CA ALA A 149 -20.52 0.98 7.54
C ALA A 149 -19.31 0.07 7.29
N LEU A 150 -19.02 -0.87 8.20
CA LEU A 150 -17.83 -1.73 8.10
C LEU A 150 -17.81 -2.53 6.79
N ASN A 151 -18.97 -2.88 6.24
CA ASN A 151 -19.04 -3.61 4.97
C ASN A 151 -18.64 -2.76 3.75
N THR A 152 -18.76 -1.43 3.78
CA THR A 152 -18.43 -0.54 2.65
C THR A 152 -17.19 0.32 2.91
N ILE A 153 -16.65 0.33 4.13
CA ILE A 153 -15.50 1.19 4.47
C ILE A 153 -14.25 0.90 3.63
N TYR A 154 -14.11 -0.30 3.07
CA TYR A 154 -13.02 -0.64 2.13
C TYR A 154 -13.08 0.23 0.86
N GLU A 155 -14.26 0.64 0.41
CA GLU A 155 -14.43 1.51 -0.75
C GLU A 155 -13.86 2.90 -0.47
N ASP A 156 -14.06 3.42 0.74
CA ASP A 156 -13.47 4.69 1.15
C ASP A 156 -11.94 4.60 1.20
N ILE A 157 -11.40 3.49 1.73
CA ILE A 157 -9.95 3.24 1.79
C ILE A 157 -9.36 3.22 0.37
N CYS A 158 -9.91 2.39 -0.52
CA CYS A 158 -9.42 2.26 -1.89
C CYS A 158 -9.58 3.58 -2.68
N THR A 159 -10.72 4.25 -2.54
CA THR A 159 -10.99 5.54 -3.19
C THR A 159 -10.02 6.62 -2.69
N SER A 160 -9.77 6.67 -1.39
CA SER A 160 -8.79 7.58 -0.79
C SER A 160 -7.38 7.29 -1.27
N ALA A 161 -6.97 6.02 -1.32
CA ALA A 161 -5.67 5.61 -1.83
C ALA A 161 -5.47 6.07 -3.29
N HIS A 162 -6.50 5.90 -4.12
CA HIS A 162 -6.49 6.37 -5.51
C HIS A 162 -6.39 7.90 -5.60
N GLN A 163 -7.29 8.64 -4.94
CA GLN A 163 -7.32 10.10 -4.96
C GLN A 163 -6.01 10.73 -4.45
N LYS A 164 -5.38 10.10 -3.45
CA LYS A 164 -4.12 10.55 -2.87
C LYS A 164 -2.88 10.02 -3.59
N ARG A 165 -3.07 9.09 -4.53
CA ARG A 165 -2.01 8.41 -5.29
C ARG A 165 -1.00 7.72 -4.38
N ALA A 166 -1.50 6.90 -3.46
CA ALA A 166 -0.68 6.15 -2.52
C ALA A 166 0.18 5.07 -3.22
N ALA A 167 1.41 4.91 -2.76
CA ALA A 167 2.24 3.76 -3.11
C ALA A 167 1.72 2.46 -2.48
N MET A 168 1.24 2.60 -1.24
CA MET A 168 0.84 1.48 -0.41
C MET A 168 -0.21 1.92 0.61
N ILE A 169 -1.17 1.03 0.88
CA ILE A 169 -2.11 1.13 1.99
C ILE A 169 -1.56 0.28 3.14
N LEU A 170 -1.45 0.84 4.34
CA LEU A 170 -1.10 0.12 5.56
C LEU A 170 -2.37 -0.09 6.39
N LEU A 171 -2.76 -1.34 6.58
CA LEU A 171 -3.92 -1.74 7.37
C LEU A 171 -3.47 -2.36 8.70
N PRO A 172 -4.19 -2.09 9.80
CA PRO A 172 -4.01 -2.87 11.01
C PRO A 172 -4.54 -4.29 10.79
N PHE A 173 -3.88 -5.28 11.40
CA PHE A 173 -4.41 -6.62 11.43
C PHE A 173 -5.68 -6.68 12.28
N HIS A 174 -6.64 -7.52 11.89
CA HIS A 174 -7.93 -7.64 12.55
C HIS A 174 -7.85 -8.33 13.93
N LYS A 175 -6.67 -8.83 14.32
CA LYS A 175 -6.41 -9.34 15.66
C LYS A 175 -5.38 -8.47 16.38
N HIS A 176 -5.55 -8.30 17.69
CA HIS A 176 -4.59 -7.60 18.54
C HIS A 176 -3.92 -8.54 19.52
N GLN A 177 -2.72 -8.18 19.95
CA GLN A 177 -2.04 -8.93 20.99
C GLN A 177 -2.62 -8.66 22.38
N ARG A 178 -2.78 -9.71 23.16
CA ARG A 178 -3.13 -9.70 24.58
C ARG A 178 -1.87 -9.72 25.45
N VAL A 179 -2.05 -9.50 26.75
CA VAL A 179 -0.94 -9.51 27.73
C VAL A 179 -0.24 -10.88 27.80
N ASP A 180 -0.96 -11.96 27.54
CA ASP A 180 -0.42 -13.33 27.46
C ASP A 180 0.33 -13.61 26.14
N GLY A 181 0.40 -12.62 25.25
CA GLY A 181 1.03 -12.73 23.93
C GLY A 181 0.15 -13.34 22.85
N SER A 182 -1.04 -13.86 23.20
CA SER A 182 -1.99 -14.41 22.23
C SER A 182 -2.63 -13.32 21.37
N LEU A 183 -3.06 -13.67 20.15
CA LEU A 183 -3.79 -12.75 19.27
C LEU A 183 -5.30 -12.97 19.42
N GLU A 184 -6.02 -11.92 19.80
CA GLU A 184 -7.48 -11.91 19.90
C GLU A 184 -8.11 -11.18 18.70
N SER A 185 -9.15 -11.77 18.13
CA SER A 185 -9.90 -11.15 17.04
C SER A 185 -10.74 -9.97 17.54
N LEU A 186 -10.64 -8.84 16.84
CA LEU A 186 -11.48 -7.66 17.04
C LEU A 186 -12.86 -7.80 16.37
N GLY A 187 -13.09 -8.87 15.61
CA GLY A 187 -14.35 -9.15 14.92
C GLY A 187 -14.16 -9.55 13.46
N HIS A 188 -15.04 -10.43 12.97
CA HIS A 188 -15.01 -10.95 11.60
C HIS A 188 -15.15 -9.84 10.54
N SER A 189 -15.91 -8.79 10.84
CA SER A 189 -16.10 -7.64 9.94
C SER A 189 -14.79 -6.94 9.58
N LEU A 190 -13.85 -6.83 10.51
CA LEU A 190 -12.53 -6.24 10.25
C LEU A 190 -11.64 -7.15 9.39
N GLN A 191 -11.76 -8.47 9.57
CA GLN A 191 -11.10 -9.43 8.67
C GLN A 191 -11.65 -9.31 7.25
N GLU A 192 -12.97 -9.18 7.08
CA GLU A 192 -13.60 -8.95 5.78
C GLU A 192 -13.12 -7.64 5.14
N VAL A 193 -12.96 -6.56 5.92
CA VAL A 193 -12.39 -5.30 5.42
C VAL A 193 -10.99 -5.51 4.86
N ASN A 194 -10.10 -6.17 5.61
CA ASN A 194 -8.75 -6.46 5.14
C ASN A 194 -8.77 -7.27 3.83
N GLN A 195 -9.59 -8.32 3.77
CA GLN A 195 -9.74 -9.14 2.56
C GLN A 195 -10.30 -8.35 1.37
N ARG A 196 -11.27 -7.45 1.58
CA ARG A 196 -11.83 -6.61 0.52
C ARG A 196 -10.83 -5.56 0.05
N VAL A 197 -10.06 -4.93 0.92
CA VAL A 197 -9.01 -4.00 0.50
C VAL A 197 -7.94 -4.74 -0.32
N LEU A 198 -7.45 -5.90 0.14
CA LEU A 198 -6.47 -6.70 -0.60
C LEU A 198 -6.93 -7.10 -2.03
N ARG A 199 -8.24 -7.24 -2.24
CA ARG A 199 -8.84 -7.59 -3.55
C ARG A 199 -9.06 -6.38 -4.46
N HIS A 200 -9.34 -5.20 -3.90
CA HIS A 200 -9.78 -4.02 -4.66
C HIS A 200 -8.79 -2.85 -4.59
N SER A 201 -7.62 -3.04 -3.98
CA SER A 201 -6.66 -1.97 -3.75
C SER A 201 -6.05 -1.44 -5.05
N PRO A 202 -6.03 -0.12 -5.27
CA PRO A 202 -5.44 0.48 -6.47
C PRO A 202 -3.91 0.63 -6.38
N CYS A 203 -3.29 0.11 -5.33
CA CYS A 203 -1.85 0.16 -5.04
C CYS A 203 -1.50 -1.00 -4.08
N SER A 204 -0.23 -1.12 -3.69
CA SER A 204 0.23 -2.22 -2.83
C SER A 204 -0.43 -2.15 -1.45
N VAL A 205 -0.49 -3.26 -0.72
CA VAL A 205 -1.16 -3.32 0.59
C VAL A 205 -0.25 -4.00 1.60
N GLY A 206 -0.04 -3.37 2.76
CA GLY A 206 0.61 -3.95 3.91
C GLY A 206 -0.38 -4.20 5.04
N ILE A 207 -0.44 -5.41 5.59
CA ILE A 207 -1.20 -5.72 6.81
C ILE A 207 -0.24 -5.84 7.98
N LEU A 208 -0.41 -4.98 8.98
CA LEU A 208 0.44 -4.86 10.15
C LEU A 208 -0.11 -5.67 11.33
N ILE A 209 0.57 -6.75 11.66
CA ILE A 209 0.38 -7.50 12.90
C ILE A 209 1.22 -6.80 13.97
N ASP A 210 0.53 -6.04 14.83
CA ASP A 210 1.14 -5.23 15.86
C ASP A 210 1.44 -6.05 17.13
N ARG A 211 2.73 -6.12 17.47
CA ARG A 211 3.27 -6.67 18.72
C ARG A 211 4.08 -5.61 19.48
N CYS A 212 3.55 -4.39 19.52
CA CYS A 212 4.14 -3.20 20.13
C CYS A 212 5.46 -2.78 19.46
N PHE A 213 5.47 -2.65 18.13
CA PHE A 213 6.66 -2.20 17.39
C PHE A 213 7.14 -0.83 17.89
N GLY A 214 8.36 -0.78 18.43
CA GLY A 214 8.96 0.41 19.02
C GLY A 214 8.38 0.83 20.37
N GLY A 215 7.62 -0.05 21.05
CA GLY A 215 7.08 0.19 22.39
C GLY A 215 5.76 0.98 22.40
N THR A 216 5.39 1.48 23.59
CA THR A 216 4.14 2.20 23.83
C THR A 216 4.21 3.69 23.51
N THR A 217 5.41 4.20 23.19
CA THR A 217 5.68 5.61 22.92
C THR A 217 6.37 5.78 21.57
N GLN A 218 6.32 6.99 21.03
CA GLN A 218 7.19 7.38 19.93
C GLN A 218 8.65 7.26 20.39
N VAL A 219 9.49 6.63 19.56
CA VAL A 219 10.95 6.69 19.72
C VAL A 219 11.49 7.86 18.90
N SER A 220 12.37 8.67 19.50
CA SER A 220 13.07 9.73 18.78
C SER A 220 13.85 9.15 17.62
N ALA A 221 13.92 9.87 16.49
CA ALA A 221 14.68 9.42 15.32
C ALA A 221 16.15 9.10 15.63
N SER A 222 16.76 9.78 16.62
CA SER A 222 18.13 9.52 17.07
C SER A 222 18.31 8.18 17.80
N ASP A 223 17.24 7.66 18.40
CA ASP A 223 17.27 6.54 19.34
C ASP A 223 16.69 5.26 18.71
N VAL A 224 16.25 5.35 17.45
CA VAL A 224 15.83 4.18 16.67
C VAL A 224 17.01 3.23 16.55
N SER A 225 16.81 1.99 17.02
CA SER A 225 17.76 0.90 16.86
C SER A 225 16.97 -0.39 16.65
N TYR A 226 16.61 -0.66 15.40
CA TYR A 226 15.74 -1.78 15.05
C TYR A 226 16.39 -2.75 14.09
N LYS A 227 16.22 -4.04 14.38
CA LYS A 227 16.53 -5.14 13.47
C LYS A 227 15.28 -5.51 12.68
N ILE A 228 15.37 -5.42 11.36
CA ILE A 228 14.29 -5.73 10.42
C ILE A 228 14.70 -6.92 9.55
N ILE A 229 13.81 -7.89 9.40
CA ILE A 229 14.06 -9.10 8.61
C ILE A 229 13.15 -9.14 7.40
N VAL A 230 13.71 -9.44 6.22
CA VAL A 230 12.96 -9.72 5.00
C VAL A 230 13.20 -11.18 4.58
N PRO A 231 12.27 -12.10 4.88
CA PRO A 231 12.25 -13.41 4.24
C PRO A 231 11.99 -13.26 2.74
N PHE A 232 12.85 -13.82 1.90
CA PHE A 232 12.78 -13.68 0.45
C PHE A 232 12.73 -15.06 -0.23
N PHE A 233 11.64 -15.33 -0.94
CA PHE A 233 11.41 -16.59 -1.68
C PHE A 233 11.34 -16.37 -3.19
N GLY A 234 11.39 -15.11 -3.66
CA GLY A 234 11.45 -14.74 -5.07
C GLY A 234 10.13 -14.32 -5.70
N GLY A 235 9.06 -14.14 -4.90
CA GLY A 235 7.77 -13.66 -5.40
C GLY A 235 7.73 -12.15 -5.67
N SER A 236 6.73 -11.68 -6.42
CA SER A 236 6.48 -10.24 -6.60
C SER A 236 6.26 -9.50 -5.28
N ASP A 237 5.56 -10.16 -4.36
CA ASP A 237 5.27 -9.64 -3.03
C ASP A 237 6.54 -9.57 -2.17
N ASP A 238 7.47 -10.51 -2.33
CA ASP A 238 8.76 -10.50 -1.65
C ASP A 238 9.65 -9.36 -2.18
N MET A 239 9.63 -9.11 -3.49
CA MET A 239 10.34 -7.99 -4.10
C MET A 239 9.80 -6.64 -3.62
N GLU A 240 8.48 -6.51 -3.47
CA GLU A 240 7.84 -5.33 -2.91
C GLU A 240 8.21 -5.14 -1.42
N ALA A 241 8.21 -6.22 -0.64
CA ALA A 241 8.64 -6.22 0.76
C ALA A 241 10.12 -5.83 0.91
N LEU A 242 10.99 -6.36 0.05
CA LEU A 242 12.41 -6.00 0.01
C LEU A 242 12.61 -4.53 -0.40
N ALA A 243 11.86 -4.02 -1.38
CA ALA A 243 11.92 -2.61 -1.77
C ALA A 243 11.54 -1.68 -0.60
N TYR A 244 10.51 -2.04 0.18
CA TYR A 244 10.14 -1.29 1.37
C TYR A 244 11.17 -1.43 2.50
N GLY A 245 11.73 -2.62 2.71
CA GLY A 245 12.84 -2.83 3.65
C GLY A 245 14.08 -2.00 3.30
N MET A 246 14.41 -1.90 2.01
CA MET A 246 15.49 -1.05 1.52
C MET A 246 15.25 0.43 1.79
N ARG A 247 14.00 0.89 1.63
CA ARG A 247 13.63 2.24 2.02
C ARG A 247 13.83 2.47 3.52
N MET A 248 13.51 1.47 4.36
CA MET A 248 13.72 1.56 5.80
C MET A 248 15.20 1.55 6.17
N ALA A 249 16.03 0.74 5.50
CA ALA A 249 17.47 0.65 5.75
C ALA A 249 18.25 1.96 5.51
N GLU A 250 17.66 2.93 4.81
CA GLU A 250 18.21 4.28 4.70
C GLU A 250 18.20 5.06 6.03
N HIS A 251 17.39 4.64 7.00
CA HIS A 251 17.40 5.21 8.33
C HIS A 251 18.62 4.69 9.11
N PRO A 252 19.46 5.55 9.71
CA PRO A 252 20.72 5.13 10.35
C PRO A 252 20.52 4.16 11.52
N GLY A 253 19.36 4.21 12.15
CA GLY A 253 18.95 3.32 13.23
C GLY A 253 18.45 1.93 12.81
N ILE A 254 18.48 1.58 11.52
CA ILE A 254 17.87 0.35 11.00
C ILE A 254 18.96 -0.60 10.49
N MET A 255 18.91 -1.83 11.00
CA MET A 255 19.68 -2.96 10.49
C MET A 255 18.74 -3.92 9.78
N LEU A 256 18.84 -3.98 8.46
CA LEU A 256 18.06 -4.86 7.60
C LEU A 256 18.83 -6.15 7.35
N THR A 257 18.20 -7.30 7.57
CA THR A 257 18.73 -8.61 7.17
C THR A 257 17.77 -9.26 6.19
N VAL A 258 18.27 -9.61 5.01
CA VAL A 258 17.50 -10.33 3.99
C VAL A 258 17.87 -11.81 4.04
N LEU A 259 16.87 -12.66 4.29
CA LEU A 259 17.03 -14.12 4.33
C LEU A 259 16.47 -14.72 3.04
N LYS A 260 17.34 -15.01 2.08
CA LYS A 260 16.98 -15.64 0.80
C LYS A 260 16.89 -17.16 0.98
N PHE A 261 15.72 -17.72 0.74
CA PHE A 261 15.50 -19.16 0.79
C PHE A 261 15.68 -19.77 -0.60
N VAL A 262 16.54 -20.78 -0.70
CA VAL A 262 16.82 -21.50 -1.95
C VAL A 262 16.54 -22.99 -1.72
N PRO A 263 15.77 -23.67 -2.58
CA PRO A 263 15.55 -25.10 -2.42
C PRO A 263 16.85 -25.87 -2.71
N ALA A 264 17.08 -26.98 -2.00
CA ALA A 264 18.15 -27.90 -2.35
C ALA A 264 17.97 -28.47 -3.78
N SER A 265 19.08 -28.84 -4.41
CA SER A 265 19.10 -29.34 -5.80
C SER A 265 18.07 -30.44 -6.04
N GLY A 266 17.25 -30.27 -7.08
CA GLY A 266 16.20 -31.23 -7.45
C GLY A 266 14.86 -31.04 -6.74
N LYS A 267 14.70 -30.02 -5.89
CA LYS A 267 13.43 -29.65 -5.24
C LYS A 267 12.99 -28.24 -5.66
N THR A 268 11.72 -27.91 -5.39
CA THR A 268 11.22 -26.54 -5.43
C THR A 268 10.67 -26.16 -4.06
N LEU A 269 10.59 -24.87 -3.74
CA LEU A 269 10.00 -24.39 -2.48
C LEU A 269 8.51 -24.79 -2.33
N LEU A 270 7.83 -25.08 -3.44
CA LEU A 270 6.46 -25.56 -3.48
C LEU A 270 6.34 -27.08 -3.20
N THR A 271 7.41 -27.86 -3.38
CA THR A 271 7.39 -29.32 -3.21
C THR A 271 8.11 -29.82 -1.95
N LEU A 272 8.39 -28.92 -0.98
CA LEU A 272 9.10 -29.23 0.27
C LEU A 272 8.39 -30.24 1.21
N GLU A 273 7.21 -30.76 0.86
CA GLU A 273 6.50 -31.81 1.63
C GLU A 273 6.77 -33.23 1.16
N GLY A 274 7.56 -33.45 0.10
CA GLY A 274 8.01 -34.79 -0.28
C GLY A 274 6.89 -35.77 -0.70
N HIS A 275 5.66 -35.30 -0.92
CA HIS A 275 4.65 -36.11 -1.59
C HIS A 275 4.84 -35.97 -3.11
N ASP A 276 5.21 -37.08 -3.74
CA ASP A 276 5.06 -37.37 -5.18
C ASP A 276 3.57 -37.39 -5.56
N THR A 277 2.83 -36.31 -5.27
CA THR A 277 1.60 -36.07 -5.98
C THR A 277 2.01 -35.61 -7.37
N ASN A 278 1.60 -36.38 -8.39
CA ASN A 278 1.46 -35.93 -9.77
C ASN A 278 0.57 -34.68 -9.81
N VAL A 279 1.07 -33.56 -9.30
CA VAL A 279 0.53 -32.24 -9.57
C VAL A 279 0.87 -32.03 -11.02
N ILE A 280 -0.17 -32.10 -11.84
CA ILE A 280 -0.18 -31.70 -13.24
C ILE A 280 0.82 -30.55 -13.36
N ARG A 281 1.91 -30.79 -14.09
CA ARG A 281 2.75 -29.73 -14.63
C ARG A 281 1.81 -28.89 -15.46
N VAL A 282 1.17 -27.91 -14.83
CA VAL A 282 0.71 -26.74 -15.56
C VAL A 282 2.03 -26.09 -15.93
N GLU A 283 2.50 -26.43 -17.13
CA GLU A 283 3.50 -25.66 -17.86
C GLU A 283 2.92 -24.26 -18.01
N ASN A 284 3.02 -23.47 -16.94
CA ASN A 284 2.95 -22.04 -17.03
C ASN A 284 4.29 -21.63 -17.60
N ASP A 285 4.35 -21.53 -18.93
CA ASP A 285 5.39 -20.87 -19.73
C ASP A 285 5.69 -19.41 -19.29
N LYS A 286 5.06 -18.94 -18.20
CA LYS A 286 5.23 -17.64 -17.56
C LYS A 286 6.19 -17.65 -16.37
N ASN A 287 6.60 -18.82 -15.85
CA ASN A 287 7.38 -18.91 -14.60
C ASN A 287 8.89 -18.66 -14.78
N SER A 288 9.44 -18.95 -15.96
CA SER A 288 10.87 -18.79 -16.25
C SER A 288 11.30 -17.32 -16.22
N ASN A 289 10.48 -16.43 -16.78
CA ASN A 289 10.75 -14.99 -16.77
C ASN A 289 10.64 -14.40 -15.36
N SER A 290 9.67 -14.85 -14.54
CA SER A 290 9.51 -14.30 -13.18
C SER A 290 10.63 -14.70 -12.23
N GLU A 291 11.18 -15.92 -12.36
CA GLU A 291 12.33 -16.36 -11.56
C GLU A 291 13.60 -15.61 -11.96
N ALA A 292 13.85 -15.44 -13.26
CA ALA A 292 14.96 -14.64 -13.76
C ALA A 292 14.86 -13.17 -13.32
N ASP A 293 13.67 -12.56 -13.42
CA ASP A 293 13.42 -11.19 -12.96
C ASP A 293 13.69 -11.02 -11.47
N SER A 294 13.30 -12.02 -10.67
CA SER A 294 13.57 -12.04 -9.23
C SER A 294 15.07 -12.13 -8.93
N GLU A 295 15.81 -12.98 -9.63
CA GLU A 295 17.25 -13.13 -9.44
C GLU A 295 18.01 -11.86 -9.87
N ILE A 296 17.63 -11.26 -11.01
CA ILE A 296 18.18 -9.98 -11.48
C ILE A 296 17.93 -8.92 -10.40
N PHE A 297 16.68 -8.77 -9.94
CA PHE A 297 16.34 -7.81 -8.89
C PHE A 297 17.13 -8.03 -7.59
N PHE A 298 17.29 -9.28 -7.16
CA PHE A 298 18.07 -9.60 -5.96
C PHE A 298 19.55 -9.25 -6.15
N SER A 299 20.13 -9.51 -7.33
CA SER A 299 21.51 -9.15 -7.64
C SER A 299 21.74 -7.63 -7.64
N GLU A 300 20.79 -6.86 -8.19
CA GLU A 300 20.80 -5.40 -8.15
C GLU A 300 20.71 -4.89 -6.70
N PHE A 301 19.87 -5.52 -5.87
CA PHE A 301 19.77 -5.24 -4.44
C PHE A 301 21.12 -5.44 -3.74
N VAL A 302 21.76 -6.60 -3.90
CA VAL A 302 23.04 -6.91 -3.24
C VAL A 302 24.10 -5.90 -3.66
N GLN A 303 24.15 -5.58 -4.96
CA GLN A 303 25.08 -4.57 -5.48
C GLN A 303 24.81 -3.18 -4.90
N HIS A 304 23.53 -2.78 -4.76
CA HIS A 304 23.16 -1.51 -4.17
C HIS A 304 23.50 -1.43 -2.69
N ALA A 305 23.18 -2.49 -1.94
CA ALA A 305 23.46 -2.61 -0.51
C ALA A 305 24.96 -2.50 -0.23
N ALA A 306 25.79 -3.22 -0.99
CA ALA A 306 27.25 -3.17 -0.87
C ALA A 306 27.83 -1.77 -1.15
N LYS A 307 27.22 -1.00 -2.06
CA LYS A 307 27.71 0.35 -2.43
C LYS A 307 27.27 1.45 -1.49
N LYS A 308 26.05 1.38 -0.94
CA LYS A 308 25.41 2.52 -0.25
C LYS A 308 24.97 2.25 1.19
N LEU A 309 24.84 0.99 1.60
CA LEU A 309 24.22 0.60 2.87
C LEU A 309 24.99 -0.54 3.56
N GLN A 310 26.30 -0.61 3.35
CA GLN A 310 27.13 -1.74 3.79
C GLN A 310 27.02 -2.05 5.30
N ASP A 311 26.90 -1.01 6.13
CA ASP A 311 26.80 -1.16 7.59
C ASP A 311 25.36 -1.40 8.08
N SER A 312 24.36 -1.19 7.22
CA SER A 312 22.94 -1.24 7.56
C SER A 312 22.21 -2.44 6.96
N VAL A 313 22.78 -3.10 5.95
CA VAL A 313 22.13 -4.20 5.22
C VAL A 313 23.02 -5.44 5.18
N THR A 314 22.50 -6.55 5.67
CA THR A 314 23.09 -7.88 5.50
C THR A 314 22.16 -8.77 4.67
N HIS A 315 22.75 -9.69 3.92
CA HIS A 315 22.00 -10.72 3.21
C HIS A 315 22.58 -12.09 3.53
N GLU A 316 21.72 -13.09 3.65
CA GLU A 316 22.06 -14.46 3.98
C GLU A 316 21.24 -15.40 3.11
N GLU A 317 21.92 -16.33 2.45
CA GLU A 317 21.26 -17.38 1.66
C GLU A 317 21.14 -18.67 2.49
N ARG A 318 19.94 -19.27 2.48
CA ARG A 318 19.60 -20.47 3.22
C ARG A 318 19.09 -21.54 2.26
N VAL A 319 19.92 -22.55 2.04
CA VAL A 319 19.50 -23.77 1.34
C VAL A 319 18.57 -24.57 2.27
N VAL A 320 17.39 -24.93 1.77
CA VAL A 320 16.36 -25.65 2.54
C VAL A 320 15.90 -26.91 1.82
N GLU A 321 15.68 -27.97 2.59
CA GLU A 321 15.24 -29.28 2.08
C GLU A 321 13.80 -29.62 2.47
N SER A 322 13.30 -28.95 3.51
CA SER A 322 11.98 -29.17 4.10
C SER A 322 11.35 -27.86 4.59
N LYS A 323 10.04 -27.89 4.85
CA LYS A 323 9.34 -26.78 5.53
C LYS A 323 9.91 -26.50 6.92
N ALA A 324 10.41 -27.53 7.61
CA ALA A 324 10.97 -27.40 8.96
C ALA A 324 12.24 -26.53 8.96
N ASP A 325 13.05 -26.60 7.89
CA ASP A 325 14.26 -25.78 7.76
C ASP A 325 13.92 -24.29 7.64
N VAL A 326 12.89 -23.97 6.86
CA VAL A 326 12.39 -22.59 6.73
C VAL A 326 11.86 -22.08 8.06
N VAL A 327 11.04 -22.88 8.75
CA VAL A 327 10.52 -22.56 10.08
C VAL A 327 11.66 -22.34 11.09
N ALA A 328 12.69 -23.20 11.08
CA ALA A 328 13.84 -23.09 11.97
C ALA A 328 14.65 -21.81 11.69
N ALA A 329 14.90 -21.50 10.42
CA ALA A 329 15.60 -20.29 10.00
C ALA A 329 14.83 -19.03 10.44
N LEU A 330 13.51 -18.96 10.22
CA LEU A 330 12.69 -17.84 10.67
C LEU A 330 12.74 -17.71 12.20
N LYS A 331 12.59 -18.81 12.95
CA LYS A 331 12.65 -18.81 14.42
C LYS A 331 14.00 -18.33 14.96
N SER A 332 15.10 -18.61 14.26
CA SER A 332 16.43 -18.13 14.65
C SER A 332 16.52 -16.59 14.70
N MET A 333 15.67 -15.89 13.94
CA MET A 333 15.60 -14.42 13.90
C MET A 333 14.42 -13.83 14.68
N SER A 334 13.71 -14.63 15.49
CA SER A 334 12.48 -14.25 16.22
C SER A 334 12.65 -13.08 17.21
N LYS A 335 13.88 -12.75 17.61
CA LYS A 335 14.23 -11.61 18.49
C LYS A 335 14.36 -10.26 17.77
N SER A 336 14.01 -10.21 16.48
CA SER A 336 14.03 -8.97 15.69
C SER A 336 12.79 -8.11 15.99
N ASN A 337 12.82 -6.83 15.61
CA ASN A 337 11.72 -5.90 15.90
C ASN A 337 10.58 -6.02 14.89
N LEU A 338 10.91 -6.23 13.60
CA LEU A 338 9.95 -6.27 12.51
C LEU A 338 10.33 -7.30 11.45
N PHE A 339 9.33 -8.04 10.96
CA PHE A 339 9.44 -8.85 9.74
C PHE A 339 8.65 -8.19 8.61
N LEU A 340 9.24 -8.10 7.42
CA LEU A 340 8.57 -7.68 6.19
C LEU A 340 8.47 -8.92 5.29
N ALA A 341 7.26 -9.47 5.16
CA ALA A 341 7.04 -10.71 4.40
C ALA A 341 6.14 -10.45 3.20
N GLY A 342 6.45 -11.06 2.05
CA GLY A 342 5.52 -11.09 0.93
C GLY A 342 4.28 -11.93 1.27
N ARG A 343 3.10 -11.47 0.88
CA ARG A 343 1.83 -12.17 1.09
C ARG A 343 1.79 -13.47 0.28
N MET A 344 2.14 -13.43 -0.99
CA MET A 344 2.12 -14.58 -1.91
C MET A 344 3.53 -15.13 -2.19
N ALA A 345 4.30 -15.39 -1.13
CA ALA A 345 5.61 -16.04 -1.27
C ALA A 345 5.46 -17.40 -1.99
N PRO A 346 6.31 -17.73 -3.01
CA PRO A 346 6.25 -18.98 -3.78
C PRO A 346 6.78 -20.18 -2.96
N ILE A 347 6.15 -20.47 -1.84
CA ILE A 347 6.47 -21.57 -0.94
C ILE A 347 5.19 -22.29 -0.51
N ALA A 348 5.30 -23.60 -0.26
CA ALA A 348 4.21 -24.36 0.33
C ALA A 348 3.84 -23.82 1.73
N PRO A 349 2.55 -23.86 2.14
CA PRO A 349 2.10 -23.32 3.43
C PRO A 349 2.90 -23.86 4.62
N LEU A 350 3.44 -22.97 5.47
CA LEU A 350 4.25 -23.37 6.62
C LEU A 350 3.42 -23.91 7.80
N LEU A 351 2.10 -23.73 7.75
CA LEU A 351 1.13 -24.26 8.69
C LEU A 351 0.18 -25.22 7.98
N ILE A 352 -0.28 -26.25 8.70
CA ILE A 352 -1.29 -27.21 8.22
C ILE A 352 -2.67 -26.53 8.09
N SER A 353 -3.02 -25.69 9.05
CA SER A 353 -4.27 -24.92 9.05
C SER A 353 -4.01 -23.51 9.57
N THR A 354 -4.80 -22.56 9.07
CA THR A 354 -4.73 -21.14 9.47
C THR A 354 -6.12 -20.53 9.38
N ASP A 355 -6.48 -19.70 10.35
CA ASP A 355 -7.70 -18.89 10.34
C ASP A 355 -7.47 -17.50 9.73
N THR A 356 -6.27 -17.24 9.21
CA THR A 356 -5.85 -15.95 8.64
C THR A 356 -5.25 -16.14 7.24
N PRO A 357 -5.98 -16.76 6.29
CA PRO A 357 -5.46 -17.03 4.95
C PRO A 357 -5.09 -15.74 4.20
N GLU A 358 -5.64 -14.59 4.59
CA GLU A 358 -5.26 -13.29 4.03
C GLU A 358 -3.78 -12.93 4.22
N LEU A 359 -3.07 -13.54 5.16
CA LEU A 359 -1.64 -13.29 5.39
C LEU A 359 -0.71 -14.18 4.54
N GLY A 360 -1.28 -15.17 3.83
CA GLY A 360 -0.49 -16.10 3.01
C GLY A 360 0.37 -17.09 3.80
N PRO A 361 1.20 -17.90 3.11
CA PRO A 361 1.87 -19.07 3.70
C PRO A 361 2.88 -18.70 4.79
N VAL A 362 3.66 -17.63 4.57
CA VAL A 362 4.69 -17.16 5.50
C VAL A 362 4.07 -16.26 6.56
N GLY A 363 3.24 -15.30 6.16
CA GLY A 363 2.60 -14.37 7.08
C GLY A 363 1.71 -15.05 8.12
N SER A 364 0.98 -16.10 7.73
CA SER A 364 0.17 -16.91 8.66
C SER A 364 1.04 -17.58 9.74
N PHE A 365 2.19 -18.14 9.34
CA PHE A 365 3.13 -18.71 10.31
C PHE A 365 3.70 -17.64 11.25
N LEU A 366 4.12 -16.50 10.70
CA LEU A 366 4.67 -15.39 11.49
C LEU A 366 3.64 -14.77 12.46
N ALA A 367 2.35 -14.82 12.13
CA ALA A 367 1.24 -14.39 12.98
C ALA A 367 0.90 -15.41 14.09
N SER A 368 1.24 -16.69 13.90
CA SER A 368 0.90 -17.76 14.85
C SER A 368 1.64 -17.64 16.19
N SER A 369 1.05 -18.21 17.24
CA SER A 369 1.67 -18.34 18.56
C SER A 369 2.95 -19.19 18.57
N ASN A 370 3.19 -19.97 17.52
CA ASN A 370 4.36 -20.84 17.39
C ASN A 370 5.64 -20.10 16.97
N PHE A 371 5.57 -18.80 16.66
CA PHE A 371 6.68 -18.02 16.12
C PHE A 371 7.36 -17.10 17.16
N SER A 372 6.84 -15.89 17.35
CA SER A 372 7.38 -14.86 18.24
C SER A 372 6.24 -14.00 18.76
N ASN A 373 6.30 -13.66 20.05
CA ASN A 373 5.34 -12.75 20.67
C ASN A 373 5.86 -11.30 20.72
N THR A 374 7.06 -11.01 20.22
CA THR A 374 7.67 -9.66 20.32
C THR A 374 7.96 -9.04 18.96
N ALA A 375 8.16 -9.85 17.92
CA ALA A 375 8.45 -9.34 16.59
C ALA A 375 7.15 -8.98 15.87
N SER A 376 6.95 -7.70 15.57
CA SER A 376 5.84 -7.27 14.70
C SER A 376 6.06 -7.76 13.28
N VAL A 377 4.97 -7.84 12.49
CA VAL A 377 5.04 -8.36 11.12
C VAL A 377 4.23 -7.47 10.20
N LEU A 378 4.81 -7.05 9.09
CA LEU A 378 4.11 -6.41 7.99
C LEU A 378 4.09 -7.35 6.80
N VAL A 379 2.89 -7.83 6.46
CA VAL A 379 2.67 -8.70 5.30
C VAL A 379 2.29 -7.84 4.12
N ILE A 380 3.08 -7.87 3.04
CA ILE A 380 2.97 -6.95 1.90
C ILE A 380 2.50 -7.70 0.67
N GLN A 381 1.46 -7.19 0.03
CA GLN A 381 0.99 -7.59 -1.30
C GLN A 381 1.40 -6.53 -2.31
N HIS A 382 2.07 -6.97 -3.37
CA HIS A 382 2.41 -6.13 -4.51
C HIS A 382 1.16 -5.79 -5.34
N TYR A 383 1.08 -4.55 -5.81
CA TYR A 383 0.04 -4.14 -6.75
C TYR A 383 0.23 -4.82 -8.10
N ASN A 384 -0.76 -5.61 -8.53
CA ASN A 384 -0.79 -6.18 -9.87
C ASN A 384 -1.91 -5.53 -10.71
N PRO A 385 -1.58 -4.80 -11.81
CA PRO A 385 -2.59 -4.16 -12.64
C PRO A 385 -3.55 -5.17 -13.30
N ASN A 386 -3.10 -6.41 -13.53
CA ASN A 386 -3.90 -7.44 -14.22
C ASN A 386 -4.96 -8.08 -13.33
N VAL A 387 -4.93 -7.84 -12.01
CA VAL A 387 -5.86 -8.41 -11.02
C VAL A 387 -6.93 -7.39 -10.60
N ASN A 388 -6.78 -6.11 -10.97
CA ASN A 388 -7.73 -5.07 -10.59
C ASN A 388 -9.02 -5.15 -11.43
N LEU A 389 -10.07 -5.71 -10.82
CA LEU A 389 -11.39 -5.90 -11.45
C LEU A 389 -12.17 -4.59 -11.69
N HIS A 390 -11.75 -3.48 -11.05
CA HIS A 390 -12.40 -2.17 -11.20
C HIS A 390 -11.36 -1.03 -11.28
N PRO A 391 -10.77 -0.78 -12.46
CA PRO A 391 -9.97 0.42 -12.67
C PRO A 391 -10.87 1.66 -12.59
N LEU A 392 -10.52 2.60 -11.71
CA LEU A 392 -11.08 3.96 -11.75
C LEU A 392 -10.62 4.63 -13.05
N VAL A 393 -11.51 5.39 -13.70
CA VAL A 393 -11.28 5.94 -15.04
C VAL A 393 -10.09 6.89 -15.06
N GLU A 394 -9.01 6.53 -15.76
CA GLU A 394 -7.80 7.33 -15.95
C GLU A 394 -7.62 7.77 -17.41
N GLU A 395 -6.78 8.80 -17.62
CA GLU A 395 -6.32 9.23 -18.94
C GLU A 395 -5.34 8.17 -19.49
N LYS A 396 -5.59 7.65 -20.71
CA LYS A 396 -4.62 6.80 -21.42
C LYS A 396 -3.53 7.71 -21.99
N GLU A 397 -2.26 7.43 -21.71
CA GLU A 397 -1.16 8.03 -22.47
C GLU A 397 -1.18 7.41 -23.88
N ASN A 398 -1.25 8.26 -24.90
CA ASN A 398 -0.93 7.85 -26.27
C ASN A 398 0.60 7.71 -26.33
N GLU A 399 1.10 6.48 -26.29
CA GLU A 399 2.45 6.16 -26.77
C GLU A 399 2.42 6.24 -28.30
N ASP A 400 2.45 7.45 -28.86
CA ASP A 400 2.78 7.72 -30.26
C ASP A 400 3.05 9.23 -30.41
N THR A 401 4.30 9.62 -30.16
CA THR A 401 4.89 10.79 -30.80
C THR A 401 6.36 10.46 -31.02
N ASP A 402 6.58 9.72 -32.10
CA ASP A 402 7.86 9.68 -32.80
C ASP A 402 8.27 11.11 -33.15
N ASP A 403 9.53 11.41 -32.89
CA ASP A 403 10.17 12.72 -33.01
C ASP A 403 10.41 13.01 -34.50
N GLY A 404 9.37 13.53 -35.16
CA GLY A 404 9.49 14.15 -36.47
C GLY A 404 10.05 15.56 -36.33
N THR A 405 11.37 15.69 -36.28
CA THR A 405 12.08 16.96 -36.46
C THR A 405 11.72 17.60 -37.81
N ASP A 406 10.93 18.66 -37.79
CA ASP A 406 10.80 19.62 -38.90
C ASP A 406 11.01 21.05 -38.35
N THR A 407 12.28 21.47 -38.31
CA THR A 407 12.65 22.89 -38.19
C THR A 407 12.72 23.52 -39.58
N PRO A 408 11.93 24.57 -39.89
CA PRO A 408 12.13 25.34 -41.11
C PRO A 408 13.31 26.30 -40.96
N VAL A 409 14.26 26.16 -41.88
CA VAL A 409 15.39 27.07 -42.08
C VAL A 409 14.88 28.41 -42.59
N LEU A 410 15.08 29.47 -41.81
CA LEU A 410 14.95 30.85 -42.28
C LEU A 410 16.13 31.16 -43.22
N VAL A 411 15.80 31.45 -44.47
CA VAL A 411 16.72 31.94 -45.50
C VAL A 411 16.83 33.45 -45.34
N ASP A 412 17.99 33.92 -44.85
CA ASP A 412 18.37 35.31 -44.98
C ASP A 412 18.61 35.64 -46.47
N LYS A 413 17.96 36.71 -46.95
CA LYS A 413 18.29 37.35 -48.23
C LYS A 413 18.49 38.85 -48.00
N TYR A 414 19.76 39.22 -48.19
CA TYR A 414 20.37 40.53 -48.45
C TYR A 414 20.44 41.55 -47.32
#